data_AF-A0A1B3MU31-F1
#
_entry.id   AF-A0A1B3MU31-F1
#
_cell.length_a   1.000
_cell.length_b   1.000
_cell.length_c   1.000
_cell.angle_alpha   90.00
_cell.angle_beta   90.00
_cell.angle_gamma   90.00
#
_symmetry.space_group_name_H-M   'P 1'
#
loop_
_entity.id
_entity.type
_entity.pdbx_description
1 polymer ?
#
loop_
_entity_poly.entity_id
_entity_poly.type
_entity_poly.pdbx_seq_one_letter_code
_entity_poly.pdbx_strand_id
1 'polypeptide(L)'
;MITRGQTKERRFTEAARAKEPWKDHELRARIAAHRDGSARLATAIDALIERTAVRLAVPDAWRDHPLPFARAYLGLEVVMTPAECSYGD
;
A
#
# COMPACT_ATOMS: atom_id res chain seq x y z
N MET A 1 -14.68 50.25 -34.55
CA MET A 1 -15.61 50.52 -33.44
C MET A 1 -15.80 49.22 -32.64
N ILE A 2 -15.26 49.21 -31.42
CA ILE A 2 -15.39 48.33 -30.23
C ILE A 2 -16.71 47.53 -30.14
N THR A 3 -16.89 46.30 -29.60
CA THR A 3 -16.13 45.15 -29.06
C THR A 3 -17.16 44.04 -28.69
N ARG A 4 -16.66 42.87 -28.24
CA ARG A 4 -17.26 41.84 -27.34
C ARG A 4 -17.90 40.67 -28.11
N GLY A 5 -17.31 39.49 -28.16
CA GLY A 5 -16.62 38.81 -27.05
C GLY A 5 -17.67 38.30 -26.08
N GLN A 6 -18.36 37.23 -26.44
CA GLN A 6 -19.06 36.36 -25.49
C GLN A 6 -18.82 34.91 -25.91
N THR A 7 -17.56 34.48 -25.75
CA THR A 7 -17.27 33.13 -25.30
C THR A 7 -18.28 32.83 -24.19
N LYS A 8 -19.14 31.84 -24.40
CA LYS A 8 -19.93 31.20 -23.34
C LYS A 8 -18.91 30.57 -22.39
N GLU A 9 -18.28 31.40 -21.56
CA GLU A 9 -17.71 30.97 -20.30
C GLU A 9 -18.83 30.22 -19.60
N ARG A 10 -18.67 28.90 -19.55
CA ARG A 10 -19.33 28.05 -18.58
C ARG A 10 -19.05 28.69 -17.23
N ARG A 11 -19.94 29.57 -16.78
CA ARG A 11 -20.03 30.05 -15.40
C ARG A 11 -20.41 28.85 -14.55
N PHE A 12 -19.46 27.93 -14.38
CA PHE A 12 -19.31 27.24 -13.12
C PHE A 12 -19.02 28.36 -12.14
N THR A 13 -20.06 28.82 -11.46
CA THR A 13 -19.90 29.77 -10.37
C THR A 13 -18.91 29.16 -9.41
N GLU A 14 -17.87 29.90 -9.08
CA GLU A 14 -16.87 29.56 -8.07
C GLU A 14 -17.53 29.15 -6.74
N ALA A 15 -18.75 29.64 -6.50
CA ALA A 15 -19.65 29.26 -5.42
C ALA A 15 -20.16 27.80 -5.45
N ALA A 16 -20.28 27.17 -6.63
CA ALA A 16 -20.60 25.74 -6.74
C ALA A 16 -19.39 24.84 -6.46
N ARG A 17 -18.17 25.38 -6.57
CA ARG A 17 -16.93 24.69 -6.18
C ARG A 17 -16.64 24.82 -4.68
N ALA A 18 -17.26 25.79 -4.02
CA ALA A 18 -17.09 26.09 -2.59
C ALA A 18 -18.04 25.30 -1.65
N LYS A 19 -18.99 24.51 -2.18
CA LYS A 19 -19.89 23.63 -1.43
C LYS A 19 -19.67 22.21 -1.98
N GLU A 20 -18.85 21.34 -1.40
CA GLU A 20 -19.07 20.67 -0.11
C GLU A 20 -17.74 20.32 0.60
N PRO A 21 -17.28 21.15 1.56
CA PRO A 21 -16.04 20.88 2.33
C PRO A 21 -16.12 19.66 3.27
N TRP A 22 -17.33 19.16 3.54
CA TRP A 22 -17.63 18.21 4.60
C TRP A 22 -17.66 16.75 4.13
N LYS A 23 -18.00 16.48 2.85
CA LYS A 23 -17.92 15.13 2.27
C LYS A 23 -16.48 14.67 2.03
N ASP A 24 -15.57 15.62 1.83
CA ASP A 24 -14.15 15.32 1.59
C ASP A 24 -13.38 15.00 2.87
N HIS A 25 -13.71 15.64 4.00
CA HIS A 25 -12.95 15.43 5.24
C HIS A 25 -13.17 14.04 5.84
N GLU A 26 -14.42 13.57 5.90
CA GLU A 26 -14.72 12.22 6.38
C GLU A 26 -14.13 11.15 5.45
N LEU A 27 -14.25 11.33 4.13
CA LEU A 27 -13.66 10.42 3.15
C LEU A 27 -12.12 10.38 3.27
N ARG A 28 -11.47 11.55 3.38
CA ARG A 28 -10.02 11.64 3.60
C ARG A 28 -9.60 10.98 4.91
N ALA A 29 -10.35 11.18 5.99
CA ALA A 29 -10.09 10.53 7.27
C ALA A 29 -10.22 9.01 7.18
N ARG A 30 -11.24 8.50 6.48
CA ARG A 30 -11.42 7.06 6.24
C ARG A 30 -10.30 6.46 5.38
N ILE A 31 -9.87 7.15 4.34
CA ILE A 31 -8.74 6.73 3.49
C ILE A 31 -7.43 6.73 4.31
N ALA A 32 -7.20 7.77 5.12
CA ALA A 32 -6.03 7.86 5.98
C ALA A 32 -6.00 6.75 7.03
N ALA A 33 -7.12 6.51 7.72
CA ALA A 33 -7.25 5.43 8.70
C ALA A 33 -7.08 4.04 8.07
N HIS A 34 -7.62 3.83 6.87
CA HIS A 34 -7.40 2.59 6.12
C HIS A 34 -5.92 2.40 5.78
N ARG A 35 -5.26 3.43 5.23
CA ARG A 35 -3.84 3.39 4.89
C ARG A 35 -2.96 3.14 6.12
N ASP A 36 -3.25 3.79 7.23
CA ASP A 36 -2.56 3.57 8.51
C ASP A 36 -2.77 2.13 9.00
N GLY A 37 -4.02 1.64 8.98
CA GLY A 37 -4.33 0.26 9.33
C GLY A 37 -3.59 -0.76 8.47
N SER A 38 -3.54 -0.56 7.15
CA SER A 38 -2.78 -1.41 6.23
C SER A 38 -1.28 -1.35 6.49
N ALA A 39 -0.71 -0.17 6.74
CA ALA A 39 0.71 0.00 7.05
C ALA A 39 1.08 -0.72 8.35
N ARG A 40 0.28 -0.55 9.40
CA ARG A 40 0.48 -1.23 10.69
C ARG A 40 0.37 -2.75 10.56
N LEU A 41 -0.57 -3.23 9.74
CA LEU A 41 -0.70 -4.66 9.45
C LEU A 41 0.52 -5.19 8.71
N ALA A 42 1.01 -4.49 7.69
CA ALA A 42 2.23 -4.88 6.97
C ALA A 42 3.42 -4.99 7.93
N THR A 43 3.64 -3.98 8.78
CA THR A 43 4.69 -4.02 9.81
C THR A 43 4.54 -5.19 10.78
N ALA A 44 3.31 -5.52 11.19
CA ALA A 44 3.07 -6.64 12.08
C ALA A 44 3.34 -7.99 11.41
N ILE A 45 3.04 -8.11 10.11
CA ILE A 45 3.34 -9.29 9.29
C ILE A 45 4.86 -9.45 9.14
N ASP A 46 5.59 -8.38 8.81
CA ASP A 46 7.05 -8.42 8.70
C ASP A 46 7.70 -8.85 10.01
N ALA A 47 7.27 -8.28 11.14
CA ALA A 47 7.76 -8.67 12.46
C ALA A 47 7.42 -10.13 12.81
N LEU A 48 6.29 -10.66 12.34
CA LEU A 48 5.94 -12.07 12.50
C LEU A 48 6.87 -12.97 11.68
N ILE A 49 7.13 -12.61 10.42
CA ILE A 49 8.04 -13.34 9.53
C ILE A 49 9.44 -13.39 10.15
N GLU A 50 9.98 -12.27 10.62
CA GLU A 50 11.30 -12.19 11.25
C GLU A 50 11.40 -13.09 12.49
N ARG A 51 10.43 -13.01 13.41
CA ARG A 51 10.39 -13.89 14.59
C ARG A 51 10.30 -15.37 14.22
N THR A 52 9.60 -15.67 13.13
CA THR A 52 9.40 -17.03 12.64
C THR A 52 10.69 -17.56 12.02
N ALA A 53 11.39 -16.76 11.23
CA ALA A 53 12.69 -17.09 10.64
C ALA A 53 13.77 -17.40 11.69
N VAL A 54 13.76 -16.69 12.83
CA VAL A 54 14.71 -16.93 13.93
C VAL A 54 14.40 -18.21 14.70
N ARG A 55 13.11 -18.61 14.79
CA ARG A 55 12.65 -19.72 15.65
C ARG A 55 12.46 -21.05 14.94
N LEU A 56 12.26 -21.03 13.62
CA LEU A 56 12.12 -22.25 12.82
C LEU A 56 13.45 -22.94 12.63
N ALA A 57 13.42 -24.27 12.66
CA ALA A 57 14.48 -25.08 12.10
C ALA A 57 14.40 -24.97 10.56
N VAL A 58 15.24 -24.11 9.99
CA VAL A 58 15.31 -23.89 8.54
C VAL A 58 16.06 -25.08 7.90
N PRO A 59 15.48 -25.77 6.91
CA PRO A 59 16.17 -26.84 6.18
C PRO A 59 17.45 -26.33 5.51
N ASP A 60 18.44 -27.20 5.33
CA ASP A 60 19.75 -26.81 4.78
C ASP A 60 19.67 -26.11 3.42
N ALA A 61 18.73 -26.53 2.57
CA ALA A 61 18.48 -25.90 1.28
C ALA A 61 18.10 -24.40 1.37
N TRP A 62 17.59 -23.97 2.52
CA TRP A 62 17.10 -22.62 2.78
C TRP A 62 17.94 -21.85 3.79
N ARG A 63 19.08 -22.40 4.21
CA ARG A 63 19.92 -21.83 5.28
C ARG A 63 20.30 -20.38 5.04
N ASP A 64 20.59 -20.01 3.79
CA ASP A 64 20.98 -18.65 3.41
C ASP A 64 19.76 -17.75 3.12
N HIS A 65 18.55 -18.31 3.13
CA HIS A 65 17.29 -17.62 2.83
C HIS A 65 16.20 -17.89 3.90
N PRO A 66 16.46 -17.62 5.20
CA PRO A 66 15.54 -17.96 6.28
C PRO A 66 14.24 -17.13 6.25
N LEU A 67 14.29 -15.88 5.76
CA LEU A 67 13.12 -15.00 5.64
C LEU A 67 12.17 -15.45 4.51
N PRO A 68 12.63 -15.67 3.27
CA PRO A 68 11.81 -16.30 2.23
C PRO A 68 11.19 -17.64 2.67
N PHE A 69 11.95 -18.49 3.35
CA PHE A 69 11.42 -19.74 3.89
C PHE A 69 10.30 -19.49 4.91
N ALA A 70 10.49 -18.56 5.85
CA ALA A 70 9.47 -18.23 6.84
C ALA A 70 8.19 -17.66 6.20
N ARG A 71 8.30 -16.86 5.14
CA ARG A 71 7.14 -16.37 4.39
C ARG A 71 6.36 -17.50 3.73
N ALA A 72 7.06 -18.40 3.04
CA ALA A 72 6.44 -19.56 2.42
C ALA A 72 5.83 -20.51 3.45
N TYR A 73 6.51 -20.73 4.59
CA TYR A 73 6.02 -21.55 5.69
C TYR A 73 4.72 -21.00 6.30
N LEU A 74 4.61 -19.68 6.43
CA LEU A 74 3.39 -19.00 6.90
C LEU A 74 2.28 -18.94 5.83
N GLY A 75 2.52 -19.44 4.62
CA GLY A 75 1.57 -19.39 3.51
C GLY A 75 1.39 -17.99 2.91
N LEU A 76 2.35 -17.09 3.14
CA LEU A 76 2.32 -15.71 2.63
C LEU A 76 2.89 -15.59 1.20
N GLU A 77 3.69 -16.57 0.78
CA GLU A 77 4.29 -16.63 -0.56
C GLU A 77 4.21 -18.07 -1.09
N VAL A 78 4.17 -18.23 -2.43
CA VAL A 78 4.31 -19.54 -3.08
C VAL A 78 5.76 -19.99 -2.95
N VAL A 79 5.99 -21.25 -2.62
CA VAL A 79 7.34 -21.83 -2.47
C VAL A 79 8.11 -21.66 -3.79
N MET A 80 8.96 -20.65 -3.84
CA MET A 80 10.00 -20.51 -4.86
C MET A 80 11.24 -21.26 -4.39
N THR A 81 12.00 -21.86 -5.28
CA THR A 81 13.28 -22.48 -4.90
C THR A 81 14.31 -21.40 -4.52
N PRO A 82 15.33 -21.71 -3.70
CA PRO A 82 16.39 -20.74 -3.33
C PRO A 82 17.05 -20.05 -4.53
N ALA A 83 17.19 -20.75 -5.66
CA ALA A 83 17.71 -20.20 -6.91
C ALA A 83 16.85 -19.03 -7.46
N GLU A 84 15.56 -19.07 -7.21
CA GLU A 84 14.58 -18.08 -7.67
C GLU A 84 14.44 -16.90 -6.69
N CYS A 85 14.90 -17.03 -5.44
CA CYS A 85 14.94 -15.93 -4.45
C CYS A 85 16.05 -14.88 -4.71
N SER A 86 16.88 -15.08 -5.73
CA SER A 86 18.02 -14.20 -6.07
C SER A 86 17.67 -12.98 -6.92
N TYR A 87 16.40 -12.77 -7.28
CA TYR A 87 15.97 -11.59 -8.05
C TYR A 87 15.44 -10.48 -7.16
N GLY A 88 16.32 -9.54 -6.79
CA GLY A 88 15.92 -8.25 -6.21
C GLY A 88 17.00 -7.62 -5.34
N ASP A 89 18.06 -7.10 -5.97
CA ASP A 89 18.85 -5.98 -5.43
C ASP A 89 18.06 -4.67 -5.57
#